data_AF-A0A509L7K9-F1
#
_entry.id   AF-A0A509L7K9-F1
#
_cell.length_a   1.000
_cell.length_b   1.000
_cell.length_c   1.000
_cell.angle_alpha   90.00
_cell.angle_beta   90.00
_cell.angle_gamma   90.00
#
_symmetry.space_group_name_H-M   'P 1'
#
loop_
_entity.id
_entity.type
_entity.pdbx_description
1 polymer ?
#
loop_
_entity_poly.entity_id
_entity_poly.type
_entity_poly.pdbx_seq_one_letter_code
_entity_poly.pdbx_strand_id
1 'polypeptide(L)'
;MAHVNELKYQALKDATGGKGHLNELEYQWLSSKVGALNLHLNEMWYREFVLGATGTKDTLPWNENAYIYLGENGATAPSLSERWYQFWGSPLPV
;
A
#
# COMPACT_ATOMS: atom_id res chain seq x y z
N MET A 1 -14.07 4.12 15.79
CA MET A 1 -13.13 4.49 14.71
C MET A 1 -12.29 3.24 14.49
N ALA A 2 -12.43 2.57 13.34
CA ALA A 2 -11.68 1.35 13.07
C ALA A 2 -10.18 1.65 13.08
N HIS A 3 -9.37 0.76 13.65
CA HIS A 3 -7.92 0.93 13.64
C HIS A 3 -7.42 0.78 12.21
N VAL A 4 -6.37 1.51 11.81
CA VAL A 4 -5.83 1.43 10.43
C VAL A 4 -5.51 0.00 10.01
N ASN A 5 -5.08 -0.84 10.96
CA ASN A 5 -4.83 -2.26 10.74
C ASN A 5 -6.09 -3.08 10.42
N GLU A 6 -7.24 -2.73 10.98
CA GLU A 6 -8.52 -3.38 10.68
C GLU A 6 -8.99 -3.02 9.27
N LEU A 7 -8.89 -1.73 8.91
CA LEU A 7 -9.19 -1.26 7.55
C LEU A 7 -8.27 -1.95 6.53
N LYS A 8 -6.97 -1.96 6.81
CA LYS A 8 -5.95 -2.61 5.99
C LYS A 8 -6.22 -4.09 5.84
N TYR A 9 -6.56 -4.78 6.93
CA TYR A 9 -6.90 -6.20 6.90
C TYR A 9 -8.08 -6.46 5.98
N GLN A 10 -9.16 -5.70 6.12
CA GLN A 10 -10.36 -5.88 5.31
C GLN A 10 -10.08 -5.61 3.83
N ALA A 11 -9.41 -4.51 3.52
CA ALA A 11 -9.05 -4.14 2.15
C ALA A 11 -8.16 -5.20 1.47
N LEU A 12 -7.15 -5.69 2.17
CA LEU A 12 -6.25 -6.73 1.65
C LEU A 12 -6.94 -8.08 1.52
N LYS A 13 -7.82 -8.43 2.45
CA LYS A 13 -8.62 -9.65 2.38
C LYS A 13 -9.52 -9.65 1.14
N ASP A 14 -10.16 -8.52 0.86
CA ASP A 14 -11.03 -8.37 -0.30
C ASP A 14 -10.23 -8.41 -1.61
N ALA A 15 -9.04 -7.79 -1.65
CA ALA A 15 -8.20 -7.73 -2.84
C ALA A 15 -7.49 -9.06 -3.17
N THR A 16 -7.10 -9.84 -2.16
CA THR A 16 -6.40 -11.13 -2.35
C THR A 16 -7.37 -12.31 -2.46
N GLY A 17 -8.64 -12.13 -2.09
CA GLY A 17 -9.60 -13.23 -1.88
C GLY A 17 -9.15 -14.22 -0.79
N GLY A 18 -8.14 -13.84 0.00
CA GLY A 18 -7.35 -14.74 0.83
C GLY A 18 -7.85 -14.88 2.26
N LYS A 19 -7.25 -15.84 2.96
CA LYS A 19 -7.34 -15.99 4.42
C LYS A 19 -5.91 -16.02 4.95
N GLY A 20 -5.64 -15.32 6.05
CA GLY A 20 -4.31 -15.25 6.63
C GLY A 20 -4.15 -14.10 7.61
N HIS A 21 -2.93 -13.94 8.11
CA HIS A 21 -2.54 -12.79 8.92
C HIS A 21 -2.34 -11.55 8.04
N LEU A 22 -2.45 -10.36 8.65
CA LEU A 22 -2.31 -9.08 7.95
C LEU A 22 -1.06 -9.01 7.07
N ASN A 23 0.10 -9.42 7.61
CA ASN A 23 1.37 -9.41 6.89
C ASN A 23 1.40 -10.40 5.72
N GLU A 24 0.68 -11.53 5.81
CA GLU A 24 0.60 -12.51 4.73
C GLU A 24 -0.27 -11.98 3.59
N LEU A 25 -1.42 -11.40 3.93
CA LEU A 25 -2.31 -10.76 2.95
C LEU A 25 -1.62 -9.58 2.27
N GLU A 26 -0.85 -8.81 3.04
CA GLU A 26 -0.05 -7.70 2.54
C GLU A 26 1.06 -8.18 1.61
N TYR A 27 1.77 -9.24 1.99
CA TYR A 27 2.79 -9.86 1.14
C TYR A 27 2.19 -10.39 -0.15
N GLN A 28 1.02 -11.05 -0.08
CA GLN A 28 0.33 -11.58 -1.27
C GLN A 28 -0.08 -10.46 -2.22
N TRP A 29 -0.68 -9.40 -1.70
CA TRP A 29 -1.10 -8.25 -2.51
C TRP A 29 0.10 -7.51 -3.09
N LEU A 30 1.14 -7.21 -2.31
CA LEU A 30 2.34 -6.55 -2.84
C LEU A 30 3.07 -7.45 -3.84
N SER A 31 3.14 -8.76 -3.61
CA SER A 31 3.78 -9.71 -4.54
C SER A 31 3.09 -9.73 -5.90
N SER A 32 1.78 -9.49 -5.95
CA SER A 32 1.06 -9.42 -7.23
C SER A 32 1.34 -8.12 -7.98
N LYS A 33 1.69 -7.03 -7.27
CA LYS A 33 2.02 -5.73 -7.86
C LYS A 33 3.48 -5.62 -8.30
N VAL A 34 4.43 -5.98 -7.42
CA VAL A 34 5.87 -5.80 -7.67
C VAL A 34 6.57 -7.07 -8.18
N GLY A 35 5.85 -8.18 -8.28
CA GLY A 35 6.37 -9.50 -8.61
C GLY A 35 6.82 -10.30 -7.36
N ALA A 36 6.79 -11.63 -7.47
CA ALA A 36 7.17 -12.55 -6.40
C ALA A 36 8.68 -12.50 -6.14
N LEU A 37 9.08 -11.62 -5.22
CA LEU A 37 10.47 -11.45 -4.79
C LEU A 37 10.52 -11.77 -3.29
N ASN A 38 11.52 -12.55 -2.86
CA ASN A 38 11.79 -12.84 -1.44
C ASN A 38 12.28 -11.58 -0.70
N LEU A 39 11.47 -10.52 -0.70
CA LEU A 39 11.75 -9.21 -0.13
C LEU A 39 10.97 -9.01 1.16
N HIS A 40 11.50 -8.17 2.04
CA HIS A 40 10.75 -7.73 3.20
C HIS A 40 9.62 -6.77 2.79
N LEU A 41 8.52 -6.73 3.56
CA LEU A 41 7.35 -5.88 3.26
C LEU A 41 7.72 -4.41 3.00
N ASN A 42 8.67 -3.86 3.76
CA ASN A 42 9.12 -2.48 3.56
C ASN A 42 9.80 -2.27 2.20
N GLU A 43 10.57 -3.25 1.74
CA GLU A 43 11.23 -3.22 0.42
C GLU A 43 10.20 -3.40 -0.70
N MET A 44 9.19 -4.23 -0.49
CA MET A 44 8.07 -4.39 -1.42
C MET A 44 7.25 -3.11 -1.54
N TRP A 45 6.96 -2.43 -0.43
CA TRP A 45 6.34 -1.10 -0.46
C TRP A 45 7.18 -0.07 -1.17
N TYR A 46 8.49 -0.06 -0.89
CA TYR A 46 9.40 0.85 -1.60
C TYR A 46 9.33 0.61 -3.11
N ARG A 47 9.35 -0.65 -3.54
CA ARG A 47 9.16 -1.01 -4.95
C ARG A 47 7.80 -0.64 -5.48
N GLU A 48 6.72 -0.83 -4.73
CA GLU A 48 5.36 -0.48 -5.15
C GLU A 48 5.23 1.03 -5.34
N PHE A 49 5.83 1.82 -4.45
CA PHE A 49 5.87 3.26 -4.62
C PHE A 49 6.59 3.63 -5.92
N VAL A 50 7.77 3.05 -6.15
CA VAL A 50 8.62 3.33 -7.32
C VAL A 50 7.99 2.84 -8.63
N LEU A 51 7.47 1.61 -8.66
CA LEU A 51 6.85 0.98 -9.84
C LEU A 51 5.48 1.58 -10.17
N GLY A 52 4.70 1.94 -9.14
CA GLY A 52 3.43 2.64 -9.30
C GLY A 52 3.59 4.10 -9.71
N ALA A 53 4.81 4.66 -9.66
CA ALA A 53 5.09 6.02 -10.08
C ALA A 53 5.46 6.11 -11.56
N THR A 54 4.80 6.98 -12.30
CA THR A 54 5.35 7.47 -13.57
C THR A 54 6.48 8.47 -13.28
N GLY A 55 7.70 7.96 -13.03
CA GLY A 55 8.96 8.70 -13.09
C GLY A 55 9.21 9.71 -11.96
N THR A 56 10.21 9.41 -11.12
CA THR A 56 10.97 10.25 -10.14
C THR A 56 11.01 9.73 -8.70
N LYS A 57 10.25 8.69 -8.34
CA LYS A 57 10.17 8.20 -6.96
C LYS A 57 11.41 7.46 -6.42
N ASP A 58 12.43 7.20 -7.21
CA ASP A 58 13.66 6.52 -6.73
C ASP A 58 14.61 7.44 -5.92
N THR A 59 14.36 8.75 -5.86
CA THR A 59 15.27 9.70 -5.20
C THR A 59 14.69 10.34 -3.93
N LEU A 60 13.43 10.08 -3.58
CA LEU A 60 12.76 10.70 -2.44
C LEU A 60 12.75 9.81 -1.19
N PRO A 61 12.69 10.39 0.02
CA PRO A 61 12.47 9.64 1.26
C PRO A 61 11.17 8.81 1.22
N TRP A 62 11.15 7.68 1.96
CA TRP A 62 10.00 6.77 2.02
C TRP A 62 8.66 7.47 2.27
N ASN A 63 8.61 8.42 3.22
CA ASN A 63 7.38 9.13 3.58
C ASN A 63 6.85 9.99 2.43
N GLU A 64 7.74 10.61 1.66
CA GLU A 64 7.37 11.45 0.51
C GLU A 64 6.87 10.58 -0.64
N ASN A 65 7.56 9.46 -0.90
CA ASN A 65 7.12 8.48 -1.88
C ASN A 65 5.75 7.88 -1.55
N ALA A 66 5.52 7.50 -0.30
CA ALA A 66 4.24 7.03 0.19
C ALA A 66 3.17 8.12 0.02
N TYR A 67 3.48 9.38 0.37
CA TYR A 67 2.53 10.49 0.24
C TYR A 67 2.07 10.71 -1.22
N ILE A 68 3.01 10.68 -2.17
CA ILE A 68 2.73 10.85 -3.60
C ILE A 68 1.92 9.65 -4.11
N TYR A 69 2.37 8.42 -3.84
CA TYR A 69 1.67 7.19 -4.25
C TYR A 69 0.22 7.17 -3.75
N LEU A 70 0.00 7.50 -2.48
CA LEU A 70 -1.35 7.53 -1.91
C LEU A 70 -2.22 8.60 -2.59
N GLY A 71 -1.63 9.75 -2.94
CA GLY A 71 -2.32 10.79 -3.69
C GLY A 71 -2.75 10.35 -5.09
N GLU A 72 -1.88 9.65 -5.81
CA GLU A 72 -2.17 9.06 -7.13
C GLU A 72 -3.29 8.02 -7.05
N ASN A 73 -3.39 7.31 -5.92
CA ASN A 73 -4.45 6.35 -5.62
C ASN A 73 -5.68 6.98 -4.95
N GLY A 74 -5.84 8.31 -5.03
CA GLY A 74 -7.05 9.02 -4.61
C GLY A 74 -7.13 9.38 -3.12
N ALA A 75 -6.14 9.02 -2.31
CA ALA A 75 -6.07 9.43 -0.90
C ALA A 75 -5.45 10.83 -0.79
N THR A 76 -6.32 11.85 -0.72
CA THR A 76 -5.94 13.27 -0.80
C THR A 76 -5.84 14.00 0.55
N ALA A 77 -6.02 13.28 1.67
CA ALA A 77 -5.90 13.84 3.01
C ALA A 77 -4.59 14.63 3.25
N PRO A 78 -4.58 15.63 4.17
CA PRO A 78 -3.43 16.50 4.36
C PRO A 78 -2.24 15.82 5.05
N SER A 79 -2.46 14.83 5.92
CA SER A 79 -1.37 14.08 6.55
C SER A 79 -1.17 12.69 5.94
N LEU A 80 0.07 12.20 5.96
CA LEU A 80 0.40 10.85 5.49
C LEU A 80 -0.40 9.77 6.23
N SER A 81 -0.57 9.90 7.55
CA SER A 81 -1.35 8.97 8.34
C SER A 81 -2.80 8.91 7.87
N GLU A 82 -3.44 10.07 7.65
CA GLU A 82 -4.82 10.12 7.15
C GLU A 82 -4.95 9.58 5.73
N ARG A 83 -3.93 9.76 4.89
CA ARG A 83 -3.91 9.15 3.55
C ARG A 83 -3.90 7.63 3.61
N TRP A 84 -3.14 7.05 4.54
CA TRP A 84 -3.21 5.60 4.77
C TRP A 84 -4.59 5.16 5.25
N TYR A 85 -5.22 5.90 6.16
CA TYR A 85 -6.61 5.62 6.55
C TYR A 85 -7.58 5.66 5.36
N GLN A 86 -7.46 6.63 4.47
CA GLN A 86 -8.30 6.74 3.27
C GLN A 86 -8.05 5.62 2.27
N PHE A 87 -6.77 5.31 2.00
CA PHE A 87 -6.37 4.25 1.08
C PHE A 87 -6.88 2.89 1.54
N TRP A 88 -6.70 2.55 2.81
CA TRP A 88 -7.21 1.30 3.38
C TRP A 88 -8.73 1.30 3.60
N GLY A 89 -9.34 2.48 3.74
CA GLY A 89 -10.78 2.63 3.86
C GLY A 89 -11.53 2.54 2.53
N SER A 90 -10.82 2.45 1.42
CA SER A 90 -11.38 2.39 0.06
C SER A 90 -11.02 1.06 -0.61
N PRO A 91 -11.78 0.61 -1.62
CA PRO A 91 -11.39 -0.55 -2.42
C PRO A 91 -9.99 -0.36 -3.00
N LEU A 92 -9.13 -1.38 -2.85
CA LEU A 92 -7.77 -1.30 -3.36
C LEU A 92 -7.76 -1.25 -4.90
N PRO A 93 -6.86 -0.47 -5.51
CA PRO A 93 -6.70 -0.41 -6.96
C PRO A 93 -6.30 -1.79 -7.51
N VAL A 94 -7.04 -2.26 -8.52
CA VAL A 94 -6.81 -3.55 -9.21
C VAL A 94 -5.51 -3.52 -9.99
#